data_AF-A0A947VWW5-F1
#
_entry.id   AF-A0A947VWW5-F1
#
_cell.length_a   1.000
_cell.length_b   1.000
_cell.length_c   1.000
_cell.angle_alpha   90.00
_cell.angle_beta   90.00
_cell.angle_gamma   90.00
#
_symmetry.space_group_name_H-M   'P 1'
#
loop_
_entity.id
_entity.type
_entity.pdbx_description
1 polymer ?
#
loop_
_entity_poly.entity_id
_entity_poly.type
_entity_poly.pdbx_seq_one_letter_code
_entity_poly.pdbx_strand_id
1 'polypeptide(L)'
;MKHIINKLFIAYKKSRATPPANVFVWLLIIIFLLNQLMIANVTMVMGMKNSTSMTIIAPKLNADGKTTSLFEWSTISQVMASPQSGDALADAKVVMTATGQPFYAPDNISFDDPINAQKKWGVYETSIRLQTEEEARYQKLVTLLMTCSYCCGGPNNVTMVKNCGCAHAKAVRGFYRYMIQNYGDQYSDEQLVGESHRWYALWYPKGMLEDYLLMTGNEGALPHTAHGGSGTEGRHGINI
;
A
#
# COMPACT_ATOMS: atom_id res chain seq x y z
N MET A 1 18.10 -32.37 65.00
CA MET A 1 17.46 -31.18 64.38
C MET A 1 18.14 -29.84 64.72
N LYS A 2 18.70 -29.64 65.93
CA LYS A 2 19.46 -28.40 66.28
C LYS A 2 20.78 -28.18 65.53
N HIS A 3 21.31 -29.18 64.83
CA HIS A 3 22.61 -29.07 64.12
C HIS A 3 22.54 -28.57 62.67
N ILE A 4 21.35 -28.54 62.06
CA ILE A 4 21.18 -28.06 60.67
C ILE A 4 20.92 -26.55 60.63
N ILE A 5 20.26 -25.99 61.65
CA ILE A 5 19.96 -24.55 61.75
C ILE A 5 21.25 -23.72 61.91
N ASN A 6 22.29 -24.27 62.54
CA ASN A 6 23.52 -23.52 62.78
C ASN A 6 24.44 -23.38 61.56
N LYS A 7 24.25 -24.19 60.50
CA LYS A 7 25.03 -24.06 59.25
C LYS A 7 24.45 -23.01 58.29
N LEU A 8 23.15 -22.74 58.36
CA LEU A 8 22.53 -21.66 57.57
C LEU A 8 22.87 -20.26 58.12
N PHE A 9 23.15 -20.13 59.41
CA PHE A 9 23.52 -18.84 60.01
C PHE A 9 25.00 -18.43 59.75
N ILE A 10 25.89 -19.39 59.50
CA ILE A 10 27.32 -19.11 59.28
C ILE A 10 27.62 -18.74 57.82
N ALA A 11 26.80 -19.19 56.86
CA ALA A 11 26.95 -18.80 55.45
C ALA A 11 26.55 -17.33 55.17
N TYR A 12 25.75 -16.69 56.03
CA TYR A 12 25.35 -15.29 55.85
C TYR A 12 26.43 -14.28 56.33
N LYS A 13 27.34 -14.70 57.23
CA LYS A 13 28.30 -13.79 57.89
C LYS A 13 29.64 -13.60 57.14
N LYS A 14 29.70 -13.97 55.85
CA LYS A 14 30.83 -13.68 54.96
C LYS A 14 30.39 -13.02 53.65
N SER A 15 29.34 -12.20 53.72
CA SER A 15 29.10 -11.16 52.73
C SER A 15 30.18 -10.10 52.90
N ARG A 16 31.26 -10.17 52.10
CA ARG A 16 32.14 -9.01 51.92
C ARG A 16 31.27 -7.91 51.34
N ALA A 17 31.08 -6.83 52.11
CA ALA A 17 30.39 -5.64 51.66
C ALA A 17 30.90 -5.30 50.26
N THR A 18 30.01 -5.35 49.27
CA THR A 18 30.32 -4.92 47.92
C THR A 18 30.78 -3.47 48.02
N PRO A 19 31.93 -3.10 47.44
CA PRO A 19 32.38 -1.73 47.47
C PRO A 19 31.27 -0.85 46.88
N PRO A 20 31.02 0.35 47.44
CA PRO A 20 29.91 1.21 47.03
C PRO A 20 29.93 1.53 45.52
N ALA A 21 31.12 1.49 44.90
CA ALA A 21 31.29 1.58 43.45
C ALA A 21 30.53 0.49 42.66
N ASN A 22 30.46 -0.74 43.16
CA ASN A 22 29.74 -1.83 42.48
C ASN A 22 28.23 -1.64 42.55
N VAL A 23 27.72 -1.10 43.66
CA VAL A 23 26.29 -0.80 43.82
C VAL A 23 25.87 0.28 42.82
N PHE A 24 26.69 1.31 42.65
CA PHE A 24 26.45 2.38 41.69
C PHE A 24 26.43 1.87 40.25
N VAL A 25 27.39 1.02 39.86
CA VAL A 25 27.44 0.41 38.52
C VAL A 25 26.19 -0.43 38.23
N TRP A 26 25.75 -1.27 39.19
CA TRP A 26 24.53 -2.06 39.01
C TRP A 26 23.28 -1.20 38.88
N LEU A 27 23.21 -0.11 39.63
CA LEU A 27 22.08 0.82 39.57
C LEU A 27 22.01 1.53 38.20
N LEU A 28 23.16 1.92 37.62
CA LEU A 28 23.23 2.46 36.27
C LEU A 28 22.81 1.44 35.20
N ILE A 29 23.24 0.16 35.33
CA ILE A 29 22.83 -0.91 34.42
C ILE A 29 21.32 -1.13 34.47
N ILE A 30 20.74 -1.15 35.67
CA ILE A 30 19.29 -1.31 35.85
C ILE A 30 18.52 -0.14 35.25
N ILE A 31 18.96 1.10 35.49
CA ILE A 31 18.36 2.29 34.89
C ILE A 31 18.44 2.25 33.37
N PHE A 32 19.60 1.84 32.82
CA PHE A 32 19.76 1.71 31.37
C PHE A 32 18.79 0.66 30.79
N LEU A 33 18.68 -0.51 31.42
CA LEU A 33 17.76 -1.56 30.97
C LEU A 33 16.28 -1.15 31.08
N LEU A 34 15.91 -0.44 32.15
CA LEU A 34 14.56 0.12 32.31
C LEU A 34 14.29 1.18 31.24
N ASN A 35 15.27 2.03 30.92
CA ASN A 35 15.14 3.01 29.84
C ASN A 35 14.96 2.33 28.48
N GLN A 36 15.75 1.28 28.18
CA GLN A 36 15.59 0.52 26.94
C GLN A 36 14.22 -0.16 26.85
N LEU A 37 13.72 -0.72 27.97
CA LEU A 37 12.39 -1.32 28.03
C LEU A 37 11.28 -0.28 27.82
N MET A 38 11.40 0.90 28.41
CA MET A 38 10.44 1.99 28.21
C MET A 38 10.44 2.48 26.76
N ILE A 39 11.61 2.63 26.12
CA ILE A 39 11.70 3.01 24.71
C ILE A 39 11.07 1.95 23.80
N ALA A 40 11.27 0.66 24.09
CA ALA A 40 10.64 -0.44 23.35
C ALA A 40 9.11 -0.43 23.49
N ASN A 41 8.60 -0.15 24.69
CA ASN A 41 7.15 -0.06 24.92
C ASN A 41 6.56 1.19 24.27
N VAL A 42 7.25 2.33 24.34
CA VAL A 42 6.84 3.58 23.69
C VAL A 42 6.85 3.43 22.17
N THR A 43 7.86 2.80 21.56
CA THR A 43 7.87 2.52 20.11
C THR A 43 6.75 1.58 19.67
N MET A 44 6.37 0.62 20.52
CA MET A 44 5.23 -0.27 20.28
C MET A 44 3.87 0.45 20.41
N VAL A 45 3.73 1.34 21.41
CA VAL A 45 2.50 2.10 21.69
C VAL A 45 2.33 3.29 20.73
N MET A 46 3.42 3.91 20.29
CA MET A 46 3.41 5.01 19.30
C MET A 46 3.27 4.53 17.85
N GLY A 47 2.96 3.25 17.62
CA GLY A 47 2.55 2.80 16.28
C GLY A 47 3.65 2.91 15.22
N MET A 48 4.93 2.99 15.59
CA MET A 48 6.07 2.89 14.64
C MET A 48 6.28 1.46 14.12
N LYS A 49 5.22 0.67 14.03
CA LYS A 49 5.15 -0.34 12.98
C LYS A 49 4.83 0.46 11.72
N ASN A 50 5.79 0.57 10.81
CA ASN A 50 5.49 0.76 9.39
C ASN A 50 4.57 -0.40 8.97
N SER A 51 3.28 -0.33 9.32
CA SER A 51 2.32 -1.37 9.01
C SER A 51 2.00 -1.20 7.54
N THR A 52 2.79 -1.86 6.71
CA THR A 52 2.48 -1.98 5.30
C THR A 52 1.07 -2.53 5.17
N SER A 53 0.22 -1.87 4.37
CA SER A 53 -1.11 -2.36 4.04
C SER A 53 -1.02 -3.31 2.84
N MET A 54 -2.03 -4.16 2.67
CA MET A 54 -2.28 -4.91 1.44
C MET A 54 -3.49 -4.34 0.69
N THR A 55 -3.77 -3.04 0.89
CA THR A 55 -4.85 -2.32 0.23
C THR A 55 -4.37 -0.98 -0.34
N ILE A 56 -4.96 -0.57 -1.46
CA ILE A 56 -4.79 0.75 -2.09
C ILE A 56 -6.15 1.44 -2.27
N ILE A 57 -6.20 2.74 -2.04
CA ILE A 57 -7.41 3.54 -2.27
C ILE A 57 -7.49 3.89 -3.76
N ALA A 58 -8.61 3.55 -4.39
CA ALA A 58 -8.89 3.97 -5.76
C ALA A 58 -10.40 3.99 -6.06
N PRO A 59 -10.85 4.66 -7.13
CA PRO A 59 -12.25 4.69 -7.51
C PRO A 59 -12.78 3.30 -7.90
N LYS A 60 -14.06 3.05 -7.61
CA LYS A 60 -14.77 1.84 -8.02
C LYS A 60 -15.98 2.19 -8.88
N LEU A 61 -16.20 1.41 -9.94
CA LEU A 61 -17.40 1.54 -10.76
C LEU A 61 -18.64 1.12 -9.95
N ASN A 62 -19.59 2.03 -9.81
CA ASN A 62 -20.87 1.86 -9.15
C ASN A 62 -21.91 1.26 -10.10
N ALA A 63 -23.04 0.80 -9.55
CA ALA A 63 -24.16 0.26 -10.32
C ALA A 63 -24.78 1.29 -11.30
N ASP A 64 -24.62 2.59 -11.04
CA ASP A 64 -25.07 3.68 -11.91
C ASP A 64 -24.08 4.03 -13.04
N GLY A 65 -22.98 3.28 -13.16
CA GLY A 65 -21.94 3.49 -14.16
C GLY A 65 -20.99 4.65 -13.87
N LYS A 66 -21.06 5.25 -12.67
CA LYS A 66 -20.13 6.29 -12.22
C LYS A 66 -19.09 5.72 -11.27
N THR A 67 -18.09 6.51 -10.91
CA THR A 67 -17.07 6.14 -9.92
C THR A 67 -17.21 6.99 -8.66
N THR A 68 -18.43 7.42 -8.30
CA THR A 68 -18.69 8.24 -7.11
C THR A 68 -18.55 7.48 -5.79
N SER A 69 -17.60 6.55 -5.70
CA SER A 69 -17.15 5.95 -4.46
C SER A 69 -15.65 5.63 -4.56
N LEU A 70 -14.93 5.87 -3.47
CA LEU A 70 -13.57 5.40 -3.28
C LEU A 70 -13.59 4.11 -2.48
N PHE A 71 -12.71 3.18 -2.83
CA PHE A 71 -12.69 1.84 -2.28
C PHE A 71 -11.26 1.41 -1.94
N GLU A 72 -11.11 0.65 -0.86
CA GLU A 72 -9.85 -0.01 -0.51
C GLU A 72 -9.73 -1.33 -1.28
N TRP A 73 -8.98 -1.30 -2.38
CA TRP A 73 -8.73 -2.48 -3.19
C TRP A 73 -7.59 -3.30 -2.62
N SER A 74 -7.81 -4.59 -2.41
CA SER A 74 -6.72 -5.52 -2.07
C SER A 74 -5.63 -5.50 -3.16
N THR A 75 -4.37 -5.60 -2.75
CA THR A 75 -3.21 -5.68 -3.64
C THR A 75 -2.48 -7.02 -3.44
N ILE A 76 -1.49 -7.32 -4.30
CA ILE A 76 -0.60 -8.48 -4.12
C ILE A 76 0.78 -8.07 -3.61
N SER A 77 1.11 -6.78 -3.68
CA SER A 77 2.33 -6.21 -3.11
C SER A 77 2.01 -5.19 -2.01
N GLN A 78 2.99 -4.95 -1.12
CA GLN A 78 2.82 -4.11 0.08
C GLN A 78 2.72 -2.60 -0.23
N VAL A 79 1.70 -1.95 0.31
CA VAL A 79 1.50 -0.50 0.27
C VAL A 79 2.12 0.10 1.53
N MET A 80 2.92 1.17 1.38
CA MET A 80 3.61 1.79 2.51
C MET A 80 2.60 2.46 3.46
N ALA A 81 2.89 2.42 4.76
CA ALA A 81 2.12 3.20 5.73
C ALA A 81 2.34 4.70 5.53
N SER A 82 1.34 5.51 5.88
CA SER A 82 1.52 6.96 5.93
C SER A 82 2.60 7.33 6.96
N PRO A 83 3.63 8.10 6.60
CA PRO A 83 4.67 8.54 7.53
C PRO A 83 4.17 9.48 8.63
N GLN A 84 2.99 10.09 8.46
CA GLN A 84 2.42 11.09 9.37
C GLN A 84 3.39 12.25 9.63
N SER A 85 4.07 12.72 8.58
CA SER A 85 5.08 13.79 8.69
C SER A 85 4.47 15.18 8.98
N GLY A 86 3.15 15.31 8.83
CA GLY A 86 2.44 16.59 8.88
C GLY A 86 2.33 17.27 7.51
N ASP A 87 3.06 16.79 6.50
CA ASP A 87 2.85 17.16 5.09
C ASP A 87 2.03 16.05 4.42
N ALA A 88 0.73 16.27 4.31
CA ALA A 88 -0.19 15.28 3.77
C ALA A 88 0.11 14.90 2.31
N LEU A 89 0.61 15.83 1.49
CA LEU A 89 0.95 15.52 0.10
C LEU A 89 2.22 14.68 0.03
N ALA A 90 3.23 14.97 0.85
CA ALA A 90 4.42 14.15 0.96
C ALA A 90 4.07 12.74 1.47
N ASP A 91 3.20 12.65 2.48
CA ASP A 91 2.73 11.38 3.03
C ASP A 91 1.94 10.56 1.99
N ALA A 92 1.01 11.20 1.27
CA ALA A 92 0.25 10.56 0.20
C ALA A 92 1.16 10.02 -0.91
N LYS A 93 2.22 10.75 -1.28
CA LYS A 93 3.21 10.27 -2.26
C LYS A 93 3.90 9.00 -1.80
N VAL A 94 4.29 8.91 -0.52
CA VAL A 94 4.93 7.70 0.03
C VAL A 94 3.98 6.52 0.00
N VAL A 95 2.70 6.72 0.34
CA VAL A 95 1.70 5.64 0.35
C VAL A 95 1.37 5.16 -1.06
N MET A 96 1.08 6.09 -1.97
CA MET A 96 0.52 5.76 -3.28
C MET A 96 1.58 5.40 -4.33
N THR A 97 2.81 5.89 -4.19
CA THR A 97 3.88 5.67 -5.18
C THR A 97 4.66 4.41 -4.81
N ALA A 98 4.39 3.32 -5.51
CA ALA A 98 5.20 2.11 -5.37
C ALA A 98 6.65 2.34 -5.82
N THR A 99 7.59 1.59 -5.26
CA THR A 99 9.02 1.67 -5.59
C THR A 99 9.60 0.27 -5.76
N GLY A 100 10.73 0.17 -6.46
CA GLY A 100 11.40 -1.09 -6.74
C GLY A 100 10.75 -1.93 -7.84
N GLN A 101 11.35 -3.09 -8.09
CA GLN A 101 10.80 -4.09 -8.98
C GLN A 101 9.84 -5.01 -8.21
N PRO A 102 8.55 -5.11 -8.58
CA PRO A 102 7.65 -6.04 -7.93
C PRO A 102 8.02 -7.49 -8.29
N PHE A 103 7.81 -8.41 -7.33
CA PHE A 103 8.23 -9.82 -7.46
C PHE A 103 7.62 -10.56 -8.65
N TYR A 104 6.46 -10.13 -9.13
CA TYR A 104 5.74 -10.76 -10.24
C TYR A 104 6.20 -10.23 -11.61
N ALA A 105 6.88 -9.07 -11.65
CA ALA A 105 7.17 -8.40 -12.90
C ALA A 105 8.34 -9.08 -13.62
N PRO A 106 8.18 -9.45 -14.89
CA PRO A 106 9.23 -10.03 -15.70
C PRO A 106 10.28 -8.97 -16.06
N ASP A 107 11.46 -9.45 -16.47
CA ASP A 107 12.57 -8.63 -16.97
C ASP A 107 12.96 -7.50 -15.99
N ASN A 108 13.19 -6.28 -16.49
CA ASN A 108 13.46 -5.06 -15.73
C ASN A 108 12.25 -4.11 -15.78
N ILE A 109 11.05 -4.65 -15.58
CA ILE A 109 9.84 -3.83 -15.34
C ILE A 109 9.84 -3.44 -13.86
N SER A 110 10.01 -2.14 -13.59
CA SER A 110 10.13 -1.59 -12.24
C SER A 110 9.18 -0.41 -12.04
N PHE A 111 8.70 -0.23 -10.81
CA PHE A 111 7.98 0.98 -10.43
C PHE A 111 8.87 2.23 -10.50
N ASP A 112 10.19 2.07 -10.35
CA ASP A 112 11.16 3.17 -10.43
C ASP A 112 11.39 3.69 -11.86
N ASP A 113 10.89 2.98 -12.87
CA ASP A 113 10.97 3.38 -14.29
C ASP A 113 9.58 3.25 -14.95
N PRO A 114 8.60 4.09 -14.54
CA PRO A 114 7.21 3.92 -14.93
C PRO A 114 6.97 4.13 -16.42
N ILE A 115 7.82 4.91 -17.10
CA ILE A 115 7.73 5.17 -18.54
C ILE A 115 8.12 3.93 -19.33
N ASN A 116 9.24 3.27 -18.99
CA ASN A 116 9.61 2.04 -19.69
C ASN A 116 8.74 0.86 -19.25
N ALA A 117 8.32 0.80 -17.98
CA ALA A 117 7.37 -0.19 -17.50
C ALA A 117 6.06 -0.15 -18.31
N GLN A 118 5.51 1.05 -18.57
CA GLN A 118 4.31 1.22 -19.40
C GLN A 118 4.48 0.58 -20.79
N LYS A 119 5.61 0.87 -21.46
CA LYS A 119 5.89 0.34 -22.80
C LYS A 119 5.99 -1.18 -22.78
N LYS A 120 6.71 -1.74 -21.80
CA LYS A 120 6.93 -3.19 -21.68
C LYS A 120 5.64 -3.93 -21.35
N TRP A 121 4.86 -3.42 -20.38
CA TRP A 121 3.54 -3.98 -20.10
C TRP A 121 2.65 -3.98 -21.35
N GLY A 122 2.67 -2.90 -22.13
CA GLY A 122 1.89 -2.80 -23.36
C GLY A 122 2.20 -3.85 -24.42
N VAL A 123 3.42 -4.41 -24.46
CA VAL A 123 3.78 -5.47 -25.41
C VAL A 123 2.92 -6.73 -25.20
N TYR A 124 2.65 -7.07 -23.93
CA TYR A 124 1.89 -8.26 -23.55
C TYR A 124 0.43 -8.23 -23.99
N GLU A 125 -0.13 -7.06 -24.30
CA GLU A 125 -1.49 -6.94 -24.84
C GLU A 125 -1.66 -7.79 -26.11
N THR A 126 -0.61 -7.83 -26.94
CA THR A 126 -0.65 -8.52 -28.24
C THR A 126 0.17 -9.80 -28.30
N SER A 127 1.22 -9.94 -27.47
CA SER A 127 2.08 -11.13 -27.50
C SER A 127 1.51 -12.32 -26.71
N ILE A 128 0.64 -12.07 -25.73
CA ILE A 128 -0.03 -13.12 -24.96
C ILE A 128 -1.40 -13.43 -25.56
N ARG A 129 -1.69 -14.72 -25.70
CA ARG A 129 -3.00 -15.27 -26.08
C ARG A 129 -3.45 -16.19 -24.95
N LEU A 130 -4.57 -15.82 -24.33
CA LEU A 130 -5.16 -16.55 -23.23
C LEU A 130 -6.08 -17.66 -23.75
N GLN A 131 -6.27 -18.70 -22.96
CA GLN A 131 -7.27 -19.74 -23.22
C GLN A 131 -8.69 -19.19 -22.95
N THR A 132 -9.73 -19.95 -23.32
CA THR A 132 -11.13 -19.47 -23.28
C THR A 132 -11.56 -18.92 -21.91
N GLU A 133 -11.27 -19.63 -20.82
CA GLU A 133 -11.67 -19.21 -19.47
C GLU A 133 -10.86 -18.00 -18.98
N GLU A 134 -9.55 -18.03 -19.20
CA GLU A 134 -8.64 -16.92 -18.92
C GLU A 134 -9.01 -15.66 -19.70
N GLU A 135 -9.40 -15.79 -20.97
CA GLU A 135 -9.83 -14.68 -21.82
C GLU A 135 -11.16 -14.10 -21.31
N ALA A 136 -12.11 -14.94 -20.88
CA ALA A 136 -13.35 -14.45 -20.26
C ALA A 136 -13.07 -13.63 -19.00
N ARG A 137 -12.14 -14.10 -18.16
CA ARG A 137 -11.68 -13.36 -16.97
C ARG A 137 -10.99 -12.05 -17.35
N TYR A 138 -10.10 -12.07 -18.33
CA TYR A 138 -9.46 -10.86 -18.86
C TYR A 138 -10.50 -9.84 -19.34
N GLN A 139 -11.50 -10.28 -20.12
CA GLN A 139 -12.57 -9.42 -20.59
C GLN A 139 -13.30 -8.78 -19.40
N LYS A 140 -13.70 -9.56 -18.39
CA LYS A 140 -14.33 -9.05 -17.16
C LYS A 140 -13.51 -7.92 -16.52
N LEU A 141 -12.21 -8.12 -16.32
CA LEU A 141 -11.32 -7.10 -15.73
C LEU A 141 -11.33 -5.80 -16.53
N VAL A 142 -11.18 -5.87 -17.85
CA VAL A 142 -11.04 -4.68 -18.71
C VAL A 142 -12.36 -4.02 -19.11
N THR A 143 -13.49 -4.74 -18.99
CA THR A 143 -14.84 -4.23 -19.35
C THR A 143 -15.65 -3.78 -18.15
N LEU A 144 -15.47 -4.38 -16.96
CA LEU A 144 -16.37 -4.17 -15.83
C LEU A 144 -15.67 -3.62 -14.58
N LEU A 145 -14.39 -3.93 -14.38
CA LEU A 145 -13.72 -3.63 -13.12
C LEU A 145 -12.73 -2.47 -13.23
N MET A 146 -11.94 -2.42 -14.30
CA MET A 146 -10.89 -1.43 -14.44
C MET A 146 -11.30 -0.25 -15.32
N THR A 147 -11.27 0.93 -14.72
CA THR A 147 -11.63 2.20 -15.35
C THR A 147 -10.37 2.96 -15.81
N CYS A 148 -10.55 3.88 -16.75
CA CYS A 148 -9.54 4.82 -17.22
C CYS A 148 -9.96 6.25 -16.83
N SER A 149 -10.12 6.45 -15.52
CA SER A 149 -10.79 7.62 -14.96
C SER A 149 -10.02 8.92 -15.16
N TYR A 150 -8.70 8.90 -15.15
CA TYR A 150 -7.90 10.15 -15.11
C TYR A 150 -7.60 10.79 -16.46
N CYS A 151 -7.68 10.03 -17.56
CA CYS A 151 -7.26 10.51 -18.88
C CYS A 151 -8.33 10.35 -19.97
N CYS A 152 -9.08 9.25 -19.95
CA CYS A 152 -10.11 8.97 -20.95
C CYS A 152 -11.54 9.20 -20.41
N GLY A 153 -11.72 9.34 -19.10
CA GLY A 153 -13.00 9.66 -18.47
C GLY A 153 -13.19 11.15 -18.23
N GLY A 154 -14.45 11.58 -18.09
CA GLY A 154 -14.82 12.93 -17.70
C GLY A 154 -15.68 12.93 -16.43
N PRO A 155 -16.02 14.10 -15.86
CA PRO A 155 -16.71 14.22 -14.57
C PRO A 155 -17.98 13.35 -14.46
N ASN A 156 -18.72 13.24 -15.56
CA ASN A 156 -19.98 12.52 -15.66
C ASN A 156 -19.90 11.23 -16.51
N ASN A 157 -18.72 10.85 -16.99
CA ASN A 157 -18.55 9.70 -17.88
C ASN A 157 -17.31 8.88 -17.51
N VAL A 158 -17.51 7.60 -17.24
CA VAL A 158 -16.42 6.66 -16.96
C VAL A 158 -16.07 5.93 -18.25
N THR A 159 -14.78 5.90 -18.57
CA THR A 159 -14.29 5.09 -19.69
C THR A 159 -13.64 3.83 -19.15
N MET A 160 -14.07 2.66 -19.60
CA MET A 160 -13.42 1.39 -19.24
C MET A 160 -12.09 1.24 -19.96
N VAL A 161 -11.13 0.53 -19.35
CA VAL A 161 -9.80 0.33 -19.95
C VAL A 161 -9.89 -0.33 -21.33
N LYS A 162 -10.85 -1.21 -21.59
CA LYS A 162 -11.08 -1.79 -22.93
C LYS A 162 -11.33 -0.73 -24.01
N ASN A 163 -11.97 0.39 -23.66
CA ASN A 163 -12.46 1.38 -24.61
C ASN A 163 -11.48 2.54 -24.85
N CYS A 164 -10.31 2.53 -24.21
CA CYS A 164 -9.31 3.60 -24.31
C CYS A 164 -8.07 3.10 -25.07
N GLY A 165 -7.65 3.84 -26.10
CA GLY A 165 -6.53 3.47 -26.98
C GLY A 165 -5.15 3.96 -26.52
N CYS A 166 -5.07 4.68 -25.40
CA CYS A 166 -3.83 5.28 -24.91
C CYS A 166 -2.81 4.23 -24.43
N ALA A 167 -1.54 4.61 -24.35
CA ALA A 167 -0.47 3.71 -23.93
C ALA A 167 -0.67 3.16 -22.49
N HIS A 168 -1.28 3.93 -21.60
CA HIS A 168 -1.63 3.48 -20.25
C HIS A 168 -2.66 2.35 -20.24
N ALA A 169 -3.73 2.49 -21.02
CA ALA A 169 -4.76 1.46 -21.13
C ALA A 169 -4.20 0.20 -21.79
N LYS A 170 -3.34 0.34 -22.81
CA LYS A 170 -2.59 -0.78 -23.40
C LYS A 170 -1.71 -1.49 -22.36
N ALA A 171 -0.98 -0.73 -21.55
CA ALA A 171 -0.15 -1.26 -20.47
C ALA A 171 -0.97 -2.06 -19.45
N VAL A 172 -2.11 -1.54 -18.98
CA VAL A 172 -2.99 -2.29 -18.07
C VAL A 172 -3.54 -3.56 -18.70
N ARG A 173 -3.97 -3.51 -19.96
CA ARG A 173 -4.45 -4.70 -20.67
C ARG A 173 -3.35 -5.75 -20.80
N GLY A 174 -2.13 -5.35 -21.13
CA GLY A 174 -0.99 -6.26 -21.18
C GLY A 174 -0.59 -6.79 -19.80
N PHE A 175 -0.63 -5.96 -18.75
CA PHE A 175 -0.48 -6.38 -17.36
C PHE A 175 -1.49 -7.48 -17.01
N TYR A 176 -2.78 -7.30 -17.29
CA TYR A 176 -3.77 -8.33 -16.99
C TYR A 176 -3.57 -9.63 -17.77
N ARG A 177 -3.19 -9.56 -19.06
CA ARG A 177 -2.87 -10.78 -19.83
C ARG A 177 -1.72 -11.54 -19.19
N TYR A 178 -0.65 -10.84 -18.81
CA TYR A 178 0.49 -11.45 -18.15
C TYR A 178 0.12 -12.03 -16.78
N MET A 179 -0.61 -11.27 -15.96
CA MET A 179 -0.99 -11.71 -14.62
C MET A 179 -1.93 -12.91 -14.64
N ILE A 180 -2.89 -12.96 -15.57
CA ILE A 180 -3.78 -14.11 -15.71
C ILE A 180 -2.97 -15.35 -16.14
N GLN A 181 -2.12 -15.23 -17.16
CA GLN A 181 -1.34 -16.36 -17.67
C GLN A 181 -0.39 -16.96 -16.62
N ASN A 182 0.22 -16.12 -15.77
CA ASN A 182 1.29 -16.57 -14.86
C ASN A 182 0.82 -16.75 -13.40
N TYR A 183 -0.24 -16.05 -13.00
CA TYR A 183 -0.72 -15.99 -11.62
C TYR A 183 -2.24 -16.06 -11.48
N GLY A 184 -2.96 -16.45 -12.56
CA GLY A 184 -4.41 -16.49 -12.58
C GLY A 184 -5.01 -17.31 -11.45
N ASP A 185 -4.45 -18.49 -11.18
CA ASP A 185 -4.95 -19.39 -10.13
C ASP A 185 -4.56 -18.95 -8.70
N GLN A 186 -3.74 -17.91 -8.56
CA GLN A 186 -3.19 -17.48 -7.27
C GLN A 186 -3.86 -16.22 -6.73
N TYR A 187 -4.33 -15.31 -7.60
CA TYR A 187 -4.83 -14.00 -7.19
C TYR A 187 -6.24 -13.75 -7.70
N SER A 188 -7.06 -13.07 -6.87
CA SER A 188 -8.44 -12.71 -7.21
C SER A 188 -8.51 -11.54 -8.20
N ASP A 189 -9.69 -11.30 -8.78
CA ASP A 189 -9.91 -10.15 -9.65
C ASP A 189 -9.67 -8.82 -8.92
N GLU A 190 -10.13 -8.71 -7.68
CA GLU A 190 -9.97 -7.52 -6.84
C GLU A 190 -8.49 -7.27 -6.55
N GLN A 191 -7.72 -8.33 -6.28
CA GLN A 191 -6.27 -8.23 -6.07
C GLN A 191 -5.54 -7.75 -7.32
N LEU A 192 -5.90 -8.26 -8.50
CA LEU A 192 -5.31 -7.79 -9.76
C LEU A 192 -5.72 -6.35 -10.07
N VAL A 193 -6.95 -5.95 -9.77
CA VAL A 193 -7.43 -4.57 -9.95
C VAL A 193 -6.70 -3.62 -9.02
N GLY A 194 -6.59 -3.93 -7.72
CA GLY A 194 -5.82 -3.13 -6.78
C GLY A 194 -4.35 -3.04 -7.17
N GLU A 195 -3.74 -4.14 -7.58
CA GLU A 195 -2.36 -4.12 -8.06
C GLU A 195 -2.18 -3.25 -9.31
N SER A 196 -3.13 -3.29 -10.25
CA SER A 196 -3.10 -2.38 -11.42
C SER A 196 -3.23 -0.91 -11.03
N HIS A 197 -3.93 -0.60 -9.93
CA HIS A 197 -4.01 0.76 -9.40
C HIS A 197 -2.68 1.25 -8.84
N ARG A 198 -1.80 0.36 -8.37
CA ARG A 198 -0.43 0.72 -8.00
C ARG A 198 0.38 1.24 -9.20
N TRP A 199 0.17 0.65 -10.38
CA TRP A 199 0.75 1.15 -11.62
C TRP A 199 0.11 2.47 -12.07
N TYR A 200 -1.22 2.61 -11.92
CA TYR A 200 -1.89 3.87 -12.18
C TYR A 200 -1.41 5.01 -11.31
N ALA A 201 -1.07 4.78 -10.04
CA ALA A 201 -0.51 5.83 -9.19
C ALA A 201 0.81 6.41 -9.74
N LEU A 202 1.55 5.64 -10.53
CA LEU A 202 2.77 6.11 -11.20
C LEU A 202 2.49 6.82 -12.52
N TRP A 203 1.48 6.36 -13.26
CA TRP A 203 1.13 6.91 -14.58
C TRP A 203 0.18 8.11 -14.51
N TYR A 204 -0.60 8.18 -13.45
CA TYR A 204 -1.61 9.20 -13.16
C TYR A 204 -1.50 9.69 -11.72
N PRO A 205 -0.32 10.16 -11.27
CA PRO A 205 -0.07 10.47 -9.87
C PRO A 205 -1.03 11.54 -9.34
N LYS A 206 -1.40 12.51 -10.17
CA LYS A 206 -2.26 13.61 -9.72
C LYS A 206 -3.62 13.12 -9.21
N GLY A 207 -4.41 12.45 -10.06
CA GLY A 207 -5.75 12.00 -9.66
C GLY A 207 -5.73 10.92 -8.57
N MET A 208 -4.76 10.01 -8.61
CA MET A 208 -4.62 8.98 -7.57
C MET A 208 -4.26 9.57 -6.20
N LEU A 209 -3.42 10.61 -6.15
CA LEU A 209 -3.09 11.33 -4.90
C LEU A 209 -4.28 12.16 -4.41
N GLU A 210 -5.01 12.79 -5.32
CA GLU A 210 -6.24 13.53 -5.01
C GLU A 210 -7.30 12.62 -4.36
N ASP A 211 -7.55 11.44 -4.93
CA ASP A 211 -8.47 10.44 -4.37
C ASP A 211 -8.03 9.97 -2.98
N TYR A 212 -6.74 9.68 -2.81
CA TYR A 212 -6.19 9.28 -1.51
C TYR A 212 -6.37 10.38 -0.45
N LEU A 213 -6.02 11.62 -0.80
CA LEU A 213 -6.13 12.76 0.10
C LEU A 213 -7.59 13.05 0.47
N LEU A 214 -8.50 12.93 -0.49
CA LEU A 214 -9.93 13.08 -0.25
C LEU A 214 -10.46 12.01 0.71
N MET A 215 -10.12 10.73 0.47
CA MET A 215 -10.54 9.61 1.33
C MET A 215 -9.97 9.73 2.77
N THR A 216 -8.80 10.35 2.92
CA THR A 216 -8.13 10.53 4.21
C THR A 216 -8.48 11.85 4.91
N GLY A 217 -9.46 12.59 4.40
CA GLY A 217 -10.02 13.78 5.05
C GLY A 217 -9.23 15.07 4.81
N ASN A 218 -8.34 15.11 3.82
CA ASN A 218 -7.63 16.33 3.45
C ASN A 218 -8.38 17.11 2.36
N GLU A 219 -9.32 17.94 2.80
CA GLU A 219 -10.23 18.71 1.94
C GLU A 219 -9.54 19.76 1.06
N GLY A 220 -8.36 20.23 1.47
CA GLY A 220 -7.58 21.23 0.74
C GLY A 220 -6.90 20.68 -0.53
N ALA A 221 -7.00 19.38 -0.77
CA ALA A 221 -6.22 18.66 -1.77
C ALA A 221 -6.62 18.87 -3.24
N LEU A 222 -7.62 19.71 -3.56
CA LEU A 222 -8.17 19.76 -4.93
C LEU A 222 -8.11 21.14 -5.59
N PRO A 223 -7.16 21.37 -6.52
CA PRO A 223 -7.30 22.38 -7.57
C PRO A 223 -7.96 21.84 -8.85
N HIS A 224 -8.45 20.59 -8.90
CA HIS A 224 -9.02 19.97 -10.11
C HIS A 224 -10.55 19.86 -10.14
N THR A 225 -11.11 20.12 -11.33
CA THR A 225 -12.54 20.24 -11.64
C THR A 225 -13.15 18.94 -12.16
N ALA A 226 -12.86 17.81 -11.50
CA ALA A 226 -13.38 16.46 -11.76
C ALA A 226 -12.67 15.58 -12.83
N HIS A 227 -12.67 14.26 -12.58
CA HIS A 227 -12.17 13.19 -13.44
C HIS A 227 -13.15 12.01 -13.50
N GLY A 228 -12.90 11.04 -14.39
CA GLY A 228 -13.81 9.98 -14.81
C GLY A 228 -14.77 9.45 -13.76
N GLY A 229 -16.02 9.96 -13.79
CA GLY A 229 -17.12 9.54 -12.93
C GLY A 229 -17.14 10.10 -11.51
N SER A 230 -16.28 11.06 -11.16
CA SER A 230 -16.19 11.67 -9.82
C SER A 230 -17.36 12.60 -9.46
N GLY A 231 -18.26 12.86 -10.42
CA GLY A 231 -19.31 13.89 -10.30
C GLY A 231 -18.78 15.29 -10.61
N THR A 232 -19.67 16.27 -10.74
CA THR A 232 -19.34 17.67 -11.07
C THR A 232 -18.40 18.33 -10.08
N GLU A 233 -18.48 17.92 -8.81
CA GLU A 233 -17.67 18.46 -7.72
C GLU A 233 -16.28 17.81 -7.63
N GLY A 234 -16.02 16.72 -8.37
CA GLY A 234 -14.73 16.03 -8.29
C GLY A 234 -14.54 15.17 -7.02
N ARG A 235 -15.58 15.04 -6.19
CA ARG A 235 -15.48 14.50 -4.83
C ARG A 235 -15.93 13.05 -4.66
N HIS A 236 -16.20 12.34 -5.74
CA HIS A 236 -16.61 10.94 -5.68
C HIS A 236 -17.81 10.71 -4.73
N GLY A 237 -18.78 11.63 -4.71
CA GLY A 237 -19.95 11.54 -3.82
C GLY A 237 -19.67 11.71 -2.32
N ILE A 238 -18.42 12.01 -1.95
CA ILE A 238 -18.02 12.26 -0.56
C ILE A 238 -18.45 13.68 -0.19
N ASN A 239 -19.52 13.76 0.61
CA ASN A 239 -19.92 14.96 1.32
C ASN A 239 -19.22 14.94 2.68
N ILE A 240 -18.25 15.83 2.86
CA ILE A 240 -17.52 16.03 4.11
C ILE A 240 -18.10 17.26 4.79
#